data_AF-A0A954Y780-F1
#
_entry.id   AF-A0A954Y780-F1
#
_cell.length_a   1.000
_cell.length_b   1.000
_cell.length_c   1.000
_cell.angle_alpha   90.00
_cell.angle_beta   90.00
_cell.angle_gamma   90.00
#
_symmetry.space_group_name_H-M   'P 1'
#
loop_
_entity.id
_entity.type
_entity.pdbx_description
1 polymer ?
#
loop_
_entity_poly.entity_id
_entity_poly.type
_entity_poly.pdbx_seq_one_letter_code
_entity_poly.pdbx_strand_id
1 'polypeptide(L)'
;HRIPPPRGTHESLIEYDRRRVVKDSLLEQIMTTCVEMSDAGRLLRAAAGAAEVDPAASDIARTIAVLRAVLSGDTPGVLAHWEDFCESLLKQELLYVPLGKGGSPGRIVKARALHQLIFDLLAWLPRLGLVREACQLLDVAQRMEVDHPVGSGAVTEYDRLFENGYQAVVRCLVASADRWDESRPERGAESRASDTMLVQALQDLTESQLARWLRHSRTVRLSVVEKLAGEREWERFIAFVDRYGGELFTQLFLGLANLRAILHQGVGVWLSNLEEEEHADEMRLVDELGNVLPREDAIKLLTIAIEAVVENYREYRDYNSTTTQSDHGELLHTFVDFIRLRNRYDRIAWNLKPVFLAHKILVGQNRPAAAELWRRAVAERTASEADAQMQRLALLCERYGMRLPTVAERVAERFVRPLTIDRLRGLALPAMQAVADGQDENNPVFAVMEEEIESLMQEPCGAGLDVPDWIHSIEQEVTRVRQERRHHHAADEPWRRLEQVQLSWEQLQEQLSEDGGH
;
A
#
# COMPACT_ATOMS: atom_id res chain seq x y z
N HIS A 1 0.40 -32.43 -1.31
CA HIS A 1 -0.86 -32.91 -1.90
C HIS A 1 -1.23 -32.02 -3.10
N ARG A 2 -1.53 -32.59 -4.28
CA ARG A 2 -2.04 -31.82 -5.44
C ARG A 2 -3.57 -31.78 -5.37
N ILE A 3 -4.18 -30.63 -5.62
CA ILE A 3 -5.64 -30.50 -5.68
C ILE A 3 -6.05 -30.91 -7.10
N PRO A 4 -7.05 -31.80 -7.29
CA PRO A 4 -7.54 -32.16 -8.61
C PRO A 4 -8.01 -30.93 -9.40
N PRO A 5 -7.81 -30.89 -10.73
CA PRO A 5 -8.34 -29.80 -11.54
C PRO A 5 -9.88 -29.79 -11.52
N PRO A 6 -10.53 -28.61 -11.56
CA PRO A 6 -11.98 -28.52 -11.61
C PRO A 6 -12.51 -28.84 -13.02
N ARG A 7 -13.81 -29.16 -13.10
CA ARG A 7 -14.59 -29.19 -14.35
C ARG A 7 -15.11 -27.77 -14.68
N GLY A 8 -15.71 -27.59 -15.86
CA GLY A 8 -16.30 -26.31 -16.30
C GLY A 8 -17.50 -25.84 -15.45
N THR A 9 -18.15 -26.76 -14.73
CA THR A 9 -19.37 -26.48 -13.96
C THR A 9 -19.12 -25.61 -12.71
N HIS A 10 -20.11 -24.77 -12.40
CA HIS A 10 -20.07 -23.83 -11.26
C HIS A 10 -19.79 -24.51 -9.91
N GLU A 11 -20.44 -25.63 -9.60
CA GLU A 11 -20.24 -26.36 -8.34
C GLU A 11 -18.80 -26.89 -8.21
N SER A 12 -18.24 -27.40 -9.31
CA SER A 12 -16.86 -27.90 -9.32
C SER A 12 -15.85 -26.78 -9.07
N LEU A 13 -16.13 -25.58 -9.58
CA LEU A 13 -15.29 -24.40 -9.42
C LEU A 13 -15.30 -23.89 -7.97
N ILE A 14 -16.46 -23.87 -7.32
CA ILE A 14 -16.59 -23.47 -5.90
C ILE A 14 -15.82 -24.43 -4.98
N GLU A 15 -16.00 -25.74 -5.16
CA GLU A 15 -15.33 -26.74 -4.31
C GLU A 15 -13.80 -26.70 -4.50
N TYR A 16 -13.35 -26.47 -5.73
CA TYR A 16 -11.94 -26.27 -6.03
C TYR A 16 -11.36 -25.03 -5.34
N ASP A 17 -12.05 -23.88 -5.42
CA ASP A 17 -11.64 -22.64 -4.74
C ASP A 17 -11.52 -22.87 -3.22
N ARG A 18 -12.50 -23.54 -2.61
CA ARG A 18 -12.48 -23.85 -1.17
C ARG A 18 -11.26 -24.68 -0.77
N ARG A 19 -10.98 -25.78 -1.49
CA ARG A 19 -9.82 -26.65 -1.20
C ARG A 19 -8.49 -25.92 -1.36
N ARG A 20 -8.42 -25.06 -2.40
CA ARG A 20 -7.23 -24.25 -2.68
C ARG A 20 -6.95 -23.27 -1.55
N VAL A 21 -7.96 -22.50 -1.13
CA VAL A 21 -7.82 -21.50 -0.07
C VAL A 21 -7.26 -22.13 1.21
N VAL A 22 -7.72 -23.32 1.59
CA VAL A 22 -7.21 -24.03 2.77
C VAL A 22 -5.74 -24.42 2.60
N LYS A 23 -5.37 -25.00 1.46
CA LYS A 23 -3.99 -25.43 1.19
C LYS A 23 -3.03 -24.24 1.17
N ASP A 24 -3.39 -23.18 0.46
CA ASP A 24 -2.54 -22.01 0.29
C ASP A 24 -2.39 -21.26 1.63
N SER A 25 -3.45 -21.17 2.43
CA SER A 25 -3.40 -20.63 3.80
C SER A 25 -2.42 -21.41 4.70
N LEU A 26 -2.45 -22.74 4.67
CA LEU A 26 -1.51 -23.56 5.45
C LEU A 26 -0.06 -23.34 5.00
N LEU A 27 0.19 -23.32 3.68
CA LEU A 27 1.54 -23.07 3.15
C LEU A 27 2.05 -21.68 3.51
N GLU A 28 1.17 -20.67 3.44
CA GLU A 28 1.49 -19.30 3.85
C GLU A 28 1.91 -19.26 5.32
N GLN A 29 1.17 -19.91 6.21
CA GLN A 29 1.51 -19.97 7.64
C GLN A 29 2.88 -20.64 7.89
N ILE A 30 3.20 -21.72 7.17
CA ILE A 30 4.51 -22.37 7.26
C ILE A 30 5.61 -21.43 6.78
N MET A 31 5.41 -20.74 5.65
CA MET A 31 6.41 -19.80 5.12
C MET A 31 6.64 -18.65 6.09
N THR A 32 5.59 -18.06 6.66
CA THR A 32 5.69 -17.01 7.70
C THR A 32 6.49 -17.51 8.90
N THR A 33 6.19 -18.71 9.40
CA THR A 33 6.94 -19.32 10.51
C THR A 33 8.43 -19.47 10.17
N CYS A 34 8.77 -19.90 8.95
CA CYS A 34 10.16 -20.02 8.51
C CYS A 34 10.88 -18.67 8.45
N VAL A 35 10.19 -17.62 7.98
CA VAL A 35 10.74 -16.26 7.92
C VAL A 35 11.01 -15.73 9.34
N GLU A 36 10.03 -15.83 10.25
CA GLU A 36 10.17 -15.41 11.64
C GLU A 36 11.31 -16.15 12.37
N MET A 37 11.44 -17.47 12.16
CA MET A 37 12.53 -18.26 12.75
C MET A 37 13.91 -17.88 12.16
N SER A 38 13.96 -17.52 10.88
CA SER A 38 15.20 -17.06 10.25
C SER A 38 15.65 -15.73 10.84
N ASP A 39 14.71 -14.81 11.02
CA ASP A 39 14.97 -13.47 11.58
C ASP A 39 15.40 -13.56 13.05
N ALA A 40 14.62 -14.26 13.89
CA ALA A 40 14.97 -14.52 15.29
C ALA A 40 16.36 -15.17 15.42
N GLY A 41 16.69 -16.11 14.53
CA GLY A 41 18.01 -16.75 14.49
C GLY A 41 19.16 -15.78 14.20
N ARG A 42 18.97 -14.80 13.30
CA ARG A 42 20.00 -13.77 13.00
C ARG A 42 20.15 -12.80 14.17
N LEU A 43 19.03 -12.33 14.74
CA LEU A 43 19.04 -11.41 15.88
C LEU A 43 19.67 -12.02 17.13
N LEU A 44 19.37 -13.29 17.44
CA LEU A 44 20.00 -14.00 18.56
C LEU A 44 21.51 -14.13 18.36
N ARG A 45 22.00 -14.39 17.13
CA ARG A 45 23.44 -14.45 16.84
C ARG A 45 24.11 -13.08 16.95
N ALA A 46 23.45 -12.02 16.51
CA ALA A 46 23.94 -10.65 16.65
C ALA A 46 24.05 -10.26 18.14
N ALA A 47 23.01 -10.54 18.93
CA ALA A 47 22.94 -10.21 20.35
C ALA A 47 23.83 -11.08 21.26
N ALA A 48 24.01 -12.37 20.94
CA ALA A 48 24.77 -13.29 21.78
C ALA A 48 26.29 -13.02 21.79
N GLY A 49 26.81 -12.15 20.91
CA GLY A 49 28.24 -11.83 20.83
C GLY A 49 29.14 -13.03 20.55
N ALA A 50 28.58 -14.17 20.13
CA ALA A 50 29.30 -15.44 20.05
C ALA A 50 30.32 -15.45 18.91
N ALA A 51 31.60 -15.51 19.29
CA ALA A 51 32.83 -15.50 18.49
C ALA A 51 32.94 -14.39 17.43
N GLU A 52 34.10 -13.77 17.33
CA GLU A 52 34.47 -12.94 16.17
C GLU A 52 34.50 -13.82 14.92
N VAL A 53 33.32 -14.11 14.37
CA VAL A 53 33.22 -14.62 13.01
C VAL A 53 33.66 -13.47 12.14
N ASP A 54 34.80 -13.64 11.48
CA ASP A 54 35.32 -12.70 10.50
C ASP A 54 34.18 -12.29 9.54
N PRO A 55 33.77 -11.02 9.50
CA PRO A 55 32.73 -10.55 8.60
C PRO A 55 33.03 -10.89 7.14
N ALA A 56 34.30 -11.01 6.75
CA ALA A 56 34.70 -11.40 5.40
C ALA A 56 34.43 -12.88 5.08
N ALA A 57 34.18 -13.73 6.08
CA ALA A 57 34.04 -15.17 5.90
C ALA A 57 32.78 -15.58 5.13
N SER A 58 31.69 -14.80 5.23
CA SER A 58 30.44 -15.06 4.47
C SER A 58 29.48 -13.87 4.50
N ASP A 59 28.53 -13.82 3.56
CA ASP A 59 27.45 -12.81 3.55
C ASP A 59 26.59 -12.86 4.83
N ILE A 60 26.44 -14.04 5.43
CA ILE A 60 25.76 -14.22 6.72
C ILE A 60 26.56 -13.57 7.84
N ALA A 61 27.89 -13.69 7.83
CA ALA A 61 28.76 -13.04 8.81
C ALA A 61 28.71 -11.51 8.70
N ARG A 62 28.76 -10.96 7.47
CA ARG A 62 28.56 -9.52 7.21
C ARG A 62 27.23 -9.01 7.77
N THR A 63 26.15 -9.73 7.49
CA THR A 63 24.82 -9.40 8.01
C THR A 63 24.80 -9.37 9.54
N ILE A 64 25.38 -10.38 10.19
CA ILE A 64 25.44 -10.46 11.65
C ILE A 64 26.28 -9.32 12.24
N ALA A 65 27.37 -8.91 11.57
CA ALA A 65 28.22 -7.80 12.01
C ALA A 65 27.47 -6.46 12.00
N VAL A 66 26.77 -6.14 10.91
CA VAL A 66 25.92 -4.93 10.82
C VAL A 66 24.81 -4.97 11.87
N LEU A 67 24.08 -6.09 11.98
CA LEU A 67 23.03 -6.24 12.99
C LEU A 67 23.55 -6.06 14.41
N ARG A 68 24.75 -6.58 14.72
CA ARG A 68 25.38 -6.41 16.02
C ARG A 68 25.68 -4.94 16.30
N ALA A 69 26.30 -4.24 15.35
CA ALA A 69 26.62 -2.83 15.48
C ALA A 69 25.35 -1.98 15.66
N VAL A 70 24.29 -2.28 14.91
CA VAL A 70 22.98 -1.61 15.07
C VAL A 70 22.39 -1.87 16.46
N LEU A 71 22.38 -3.13 16.92
CA LEU A 71 21.82 -3.49 18.24
C LEU A 71 22.63 -2.91 19.41
N SER A 72 23.93 -2.66 19.24
CA SER A 72 24.78 -2.02 20.24
C SER A 72 24.81 -0.49 20.14
N GLY A 73 24.16 0.11 19.13
CA GLY A 73 24.24 1.55 18.86
C GLY A 73 25.62 2.02 18.37
N ASP A 74 26.46 1.11 17.85
CA ASP A 74 27.80 1.41 17.36
C ASP A 74 27.75 1.90 15.92
N THR A 75 27.52 3.21 15.77
CA THR A 75 27.42 3.88 14.47
C THR A 75 28.70 3.73 13.62
N PRO A 76 29.92 3.94 14.17
CA PRO A 76 31.16 3.65 13.45
C PRO A 76 31.25 2.19 12.97
N GLY A 77 30.84 1.22 13.79
CA GLY A 77 30.81 -0.20 13.43
C GLY A 77 29.85 -0.51 12.29
N VAL A 78 28.69 0.16 12.22
CA VAL A 78 27.76 0.04 11.08
C VAL A 78 28.45 0.52 9.80
N LEU A 79 29.03 1.73 9.83
CA LEU A 79 29.69 2.35 8.68
C LEU A 79 30.88 1.52 8.17
N ALA A 80 31.66 0.94 9.08
CA ALA A 80 32.82 0.10 8.74
C ALA A 80 32.45 -1.15 7.92
N HIS A 81 31.22 -1.65 8.04
CA HIS A 81 30.74 -2.85 7.35
C HIS A 81 29.68 -2.56 6.28
N TRP A 82 29.33 -1.29 6.07
CA TRP A 82 28.14 -0.90 5.31
C TRP A 82 28.26 -1.18 3.82
N GLU A 83 29.38 -0.81 3.20
CA GLU A 83 29.62 -0.99 1.76
C GLU A 83 29.61 -2.48 1.39
N ASP A 84 30.43 -3.29 2.08
CA ASP A 84 30.49 -4.75 1.92
C ASP A 84 29.13 -5.42 2.14
N PHE A 85 28.34 -4.93 3.10
CA PHE A 85 26.99 -5.42 3.34
C PHE A 85 26.07 -5.11 2.15
N CYS A 86 26.07 -3.87 1.65
CA CYS A 86 25.28 -3.46 0.49
C CYS A 86 25.66 -4.27 -0.76
N GLU A 87 26.95 -4.49 -1.01
CA GLU A 87 27.42 -5.34 -2.12
C GLU A 87 26.95 -6.79 -1.98
N SER A 88 26.88 -7.32 -0.75
CA SER A 88 26.38 -8.67 -0.51
C SER A 88 24.89 -8.79 -0.79
N LEU A 89 24.10 -7.75 -0.47
CA LEU A 89 22.67 -7.69 -0.77
C LEU A 89 22.41 -7.65 -2.27
N LEU A 90 23.18 -6.85 -3.02
CA LEU A 90 23.05 -6.72 -4.48
C LEU A 90 23.25 -8.05 -5.24
N LYS A 91 23.75 -9.11 -4.60
CA LYS A 91 23.91 -10.45 -5.20
C LYS A 91 22.67 -11.34 -4.99
N GLN A 92 21.66 -10.90 -4.25
CA GLN A 92 20.51 -11.70 -3.86
C GLN A 92 19.24 -11.29 -4.61
N GLU A 93 18.37 -12.27 -4.86
CA GLU A 93 17.04 -12.03 -5.43
C GLU A 93 16.09 -11.50 -4.35
N LEU A 94 15.51 -10.33 -4.60
CA LEU A 94 14.47 -9.73 -3.75
C LEU A 94 13.06 -10.12 -4.22
N LEU A 95 12.88 -10.27 -5.54
CA LEU A 95 11.60 -10.65 -6.12
C LEU A 95 11.31 -12.15 -5.96
N TYR A 96 10.02 -12.48 -5.88
CA TYR A 96 9.56 -13.87 -5.90
C TYR A 96 8.23 -14.03 -6.64
N VAL A 97 7.95 -15.24 -7.13
CA VAL A 97 6.63 -15.60 -7.67
C VAL A 97 5.76 -16.13 -6.52
N PRO A 98 4.54 -15.62 -6.30
CA PRO A 98 3.64 -16.13 -5.26
C PRO A 98 3.20 -17.58 -5.48
N LEU A 99 2.77 -18.26 -4.41
CA LEU A 99 2.26 -19.64 -4.48
C LEU A 99 1.14 -19.83 -5.50
N GLY A 100 0.17 -18.91 -5.52
CA GLY A 100 -0.97 -18.95 -6.45
C GLY A 100 -0.58 -18.81 -7.92
N LYS A 101 0.66 -18.38 -8.23
CA LYS A 101 1.21 -18.30 -9.59
C LYS A 101 2.27 -19.38 -9.86
N GLY A 102 2.36 -20.41 -9.01
CA GLY A 102 3.31 -21.51 -9.16
C GLY A 102 4.69 -21.27 -8.55
N GLY A 103 4.82 -20.29 -7.65
CA GLY A 103 6.05 -19.99 -6.93
C GLY A 103 6.59 -21.15 -6.09
N SER A 104 7.91 -21.25 -5.98
CA SER A 104 8.57 -22.23 -5.10
C SER A 104 8.60 -21.71 -3.65
N PRO A 105 8.04 -22.44 -2.66
CA PRO A 105 8.04 -22.01 -1.26
C PRO A 105 9.42 -21.63 -0.72
N GLY A 106 10.47 -22.37 -1.10
CA GLY A 106 11.83 -22.10 -0.63
C GLY A 106 12.40 -20.76 -1.14
N ARG A 107 12.09 -20.38 -2.38
CA ARG A 107 12.50 -19.07 -2.93
C ARG A 107 11.71 -17.94 -2.28
N ILE A 108 10.41 -18.14 -2.03
CA ILE A 108 9.55 -17.18 -1.33
C ILE A 108 10.09 -16.91 0.07
N VAL A 109 10.39 -17.97 0.85
CA VAL A 109 10.96 -17.82 2.20
C VAL A 109 12.30 -17.09 2.17
N LYS A 110 13.19 -17.39 1.21
CA LYS A 110 14.48 -16.70 1.09
C LYS A 110 14.31 -15.21 0.81
N ALA A 111 13.49 -14.86 -0.17
CA ALA A 111 13.20 -13.46 -0.54
C ALA A 111 12.56 -12.71 0.64
N ARG A 112 11.52 -13.28 1.27
CA ARG A 112 10.83 -12.64 2.39
C ARG A 112 11.70 -12.50 3.65
N ALA A 113 12.60 -13.43 3.92
CA ALA A 113 13.57 -13.28 5.01
C ALA A 113 14.54 -12.13 4.74
N LEU A 114 14.89 -11.88 3.48
CA LEU A 114 15.71 -10.74 3.08
C LEU A 114 14.94 -9.42 3.15
N HIS A 115 13.67 -9.42 2.73
CA HIS A 115 12.76 -8.29 2.91
C HIS A 115 12.65 -7.90 4.38
N GLN A 116 12.43 -8.87 5.26
CA GLN A 116 12.29 -8.62 6.69
C GLN A 116 13.56 -7.98 7.27
N LEU A 117 14.75 -8.50 6.92
CA LEU A 117 16.02 -7.89 7.31
C LEU A 117 16.14 -6.43 6.84
N ILE A 118 15.83 -6.15 5.57
CA ILE A 118 15.91 -4.80 5.01
C ILE A 118 14.88 -3.89 5.68
N PHE A 119 13.65 -4.39 5.86
CA PHE A 119 12.58 -3.69 6.55
C PHE A 119 13.03 -3.27 7.95
N ASP A 120 13.60 -4.19 8.71
CA ASP A 120 14.06 -3.94 10.06
C ASP A 120 15.20 -2.91 10.12
N LEU A 121 16.21 -3.04 9.26
CA LEU A 121 17.30 -2.06 9.16
C LEU A 121 16.80 -0.66 8.78
N LEU A 122 15.84 -0.57 7.85
CA LEU A 122 15.22 0.69 7.45
C LEU A 122 14.49 1.38 8.62
N ALA A 123 13.98 0.60 9.59
CA ALA A 123 13.39 1.15 10.81
C ALA A 123 14.45 1.59 11.85
N TRP A 124 15.61 0.94 11.92
CA TRP A 124 16.61 1.17 12.97
C TRP A 124 17.68 2.20 12.59
N LEU A 125 18.12 2.25 11.33
CA LEU A 125 19.18 3.16 10.90
C LEU A 125 18.84 4.64 11.19
N PRO A 126 17.63 5.16 10.88
CA PRO A 126 17.27 6.53 11.23
C PRO A 126 17.24 6.79 12.75
N ARG A 127 17.00 5.76 13.58
CA ARG A 127 17.05 5.90 15.04
C ARG A 127 18.47 6.16 15.55
N LEU A 128 19.47 5.62 14.86
CA LEU A 128 20.89 5.87 15.13
C LEU A 128 21.40 7.19 14.52
N GLY A 129 20.53 7.96 13.84
CA GLY A 129 20.93 9.16 13.11
C GLY A 129 21.61 8.88 11.77
N LEU A 130 21.49 7.65 11.25
CA LEU A 130 22.00 7.20 9.94
C LEU A 130 20.92 7.33 8.86
N VAL A 131 20.54 8.57 8.53
CA VAL A 131 19.50 8.86 7.52
C VAL A 131 20.00 8.55 6.11
N ARG A 132 21.25 8.89 5.83
CA ARG A 132 21.88 8.63 4.52
C ARG A 132 21.90 7.14 4.19
N GLU A 133 22.27 6.30 5.14
CA GLU A 133 22.37 4.85 5.01
C GLU A 133 20.98 4.24 4.84
N ALA A 134 19.96 4.74 5.54
CA ALA A 134 18.59 4.33 5.31
C ALA A 134 18.13 4.64 3.86
N CYS A 135 18.49 5.81 3.33
CA CYS A 135 18.22 6.18 1.95
C CYS A 135 19.02 5.30 0.98
N GLN A 136 20.30 5.04 1.22
CA GLN A 136 21.11 4.12 0.40
C GLN A 136 20.53 2.70 0.40
N LEU A 137 20.03 2.21 1.53
CA LEU A 137 19.42 0.89 1.61
C LEU A 137 18.14 0.78 0.77
N LEU A 138 17.36 1.85 0.69
CA LEU A 138 16.24 1.94 -0.26
C LEU A 138 16.70 1.96 -1.73
N ASP A 139 17.92 2.40 -2.05
CA ASP A 139 18.48 2.31 -3.41
C ASP A 139 18.94 0.90 -3.72
N VAL A 140 19.61 0.27 -2.76
CA VAL A 140 20.05 -1.13 -2.84
C VAL A 140 18.84 -2.03 -3.08
N ALA A 141 17.77 -1.87 -2.31
CA ALA A 141 16.54 -2.65 -2.50
C ALA A 141 15.94 -2.46 -3.91
N GLN A 142 15.90 -1.21 -4.43
CA GLN A 142 15.39 -0.94 -5.77
C GLN A 142 16.29 -1.58 -6.86
N ARG A 143 17.61 -1.50 -6.69
CA ARG A 143 18.59 -2.11 -7.61
C ARG A 143 18.49 -3.63 -7.60
N MET A 144 18.30 -4.26 -6.44
CA MET A 144 18.09 -5.70 -6.35
C MET A 144 16.90 -6.18 -7.19
N GLU A 145 15.80 -5.41 -7.25
CA GLU A 145 14.65 -5.78 -8.09
C GLU A 145 14.91 -5.59 -9.59
N VAL A 146 15.70 -4.58 -9.96
CA VAL A 146 16.05 -4.29 -11.36
C VAL A 146 17.08 -5.27 -11.90
N ASP A 147 18.11 -5.57 -11.10
CA ASP A 147 19.25 -6.39 -11.52
C ASP A 147 18.93 -7.90 -11.48
N HIS A 148 17.91 -8.32 -10.70
CA HIS A 148 17.50 -9.73 -10.56
C HIS A 148 16.01 -9.96 -10.87
N PRO A 149 15.57 -9.82 -12.13
CA PRO A 149 14.17 -10.03 -12.50
C PRO A 149 13.76 -11.51 -12.41
N VAL A 150 12.62 -11.80 -11.75
CA VAL A 150 12.11 -13.16 -11.55
C VAL A 150 10.90 -13.45 -12.45
N GLY A 151 11.10 -13.35 -13.76
CA GLY A 151 10.13 -13.76 -14.79
C GLY A 151 8.73 -13.12 -14.67
N SER A 152 7.77 -13.64 -15.44
CA SER A 152 6.39 -13.15 -15.43
C SER A 152 5.68 -13.51 -14.13
N GLY A 153 5.06 -12.53 -13.47
CA GLY A 153 4.26 -12.75 -12.27
C GLY A 153 5.03 -12.64 -10.95
N ALA A 154 6.28 -12.18 -10.99
CA ALA A 154 7.00 -11.72 -9.80
C ALA A 154 6.23 -10.65 -9.03
N VAL A 155 6.42 -10.64 -7.71
CA VAL A 155 5.90 -9.62 -6.79
C VAL A 155 7.07 -8.85 -6.20
N THR A 156 6.90 -7.53 -6.21
CA THR A 156 7.71 -6.56 -5.46
C THR A 156 7.00 -6.25 -4.15
N GLU A 157 7.76 -6.07 -3.07
CA GLU A 157 7.25 -5.47 -1.82
C GLU A 157 8.06 -4.20 -1.47
N TYR A 158 8.65 -3.57 -2.49
CA TYR A 158 9.44 -2.36 -2.31
C TYR A 158 8.60 -1.22 -1.73
N ASP A 159 7.29 -1.19 -2.01
CA ASP A 159 6.36 -0.23 -1.41
C ASP A 159 6.38 -0.29 0.11
N ARG A 160 6.32 -1.50 0.68
CA ARG A 160 6.40 -1.72 2.12
C ARG A 160 7.76 -1.30 2.71
N LEU A 161 8.86 -1.58 2.00
CA LEU A 161 10.21 -1.16 2.40
C LEU A 161 10.31 0.37 2.39
N PHE A 162 9.90 1.01 1.30
CA PHE A 162 9.88 2.46 1.14
C PHE A 162 9.05 3.13 2.23
N GLU A 163 7.83 2.66 2.47
CA GLU A 163 6.95 3.21 3.50
C GLU A 163 7.62 3.18 4.88
N ASN A 164 8.19 2.04 5.26
CA ASN A 164 8.82 1.89 6.57
C ASN A 164 10.07 2.76 6.72
N GLY A 165 10.97 2.74 5.72
CA GLY A 165 12.17 3.58 5.72
C GLY A 165 11.86 5.06 5.71
N TYR A 166 10.96 5.51 4.83
CA TYR A 166 10.52 6.89 4.75
C TYR A 166 9.86 7.35 6.05
N GLN A 167 8.97 6.55 6.63
CA GLN A 167 8.36 6.85 7.92
C GLN A 167 9.41 6.96 9.03
N ALA A 168 10.39 6.05 9.09
CA ALA A 168 11.45 6.08 10.09
C ALA A 168 12.33 7.35 9.97
N VAL A 169 12.68 7.75 8.74
CA VAL A 169 13.39 9.00 8.49
C VAL A 169 12.55 10.20 8.92
N VAL A 170 11.27 10.29 8.53
CA VAL A 170 10.38 11.37 8.97
C VAL A 170 10.30 11.44 10.50
N ARG A 171 10.19 10.29 11.21
CA ARG A 171 10.19 10.27 12.68
C ARG A 171 11.50 10.82 13.27
N CYS A 172 12.64 10.52 12.64
CA CYS A 172 13.94 11.10 13.02
C CYS A 172 13.96 12.62 12.84
N LEU A 173 13.42 13.15 11.74
CA LEU A 173 13.30 14.58 11.50
C LEU A 173 12.43 15.26 12.57
N VAL A 174 11.24 14.71 12.84
CA VAL A 174 10.33 15.30 13.85
C VAL A 174 10.94 15.27 15.26
N ALA A 175 11.65 14.20 15.62
CA ALA A 175 12.35 14.10 16.90
C ALA A 175 13.55 15.07 17.00
N SER A 176 14.20 15.36 15.88
CA SER A 176 15.32 16.30 15.80
C SER A 176 14.86 17.76 15.83
N ALA A 177 13.64 18.05 15.37
CA ALA A 177 13.09 19.41 15.31
C ALA A 177 13.04 20.13 16.67
N ASP A 178 12.89 19.39 17.77
CA ASP A 178 12.95 19.98 19.13
C ASP A 178 14.31 20.61 19.45
N ARG A 179 15.38 20.19 18.77
CA ARG A 179 16.74 20.70 18.98
C ARG A 179 17.06 21.93 18.13
N TRP A 180 16.24 22.27 17.14
CA TRP A 180 16.53 23.37 16.20
C TRP A 180 16.11 24.75 16.73
N ASP A 181 15.37 24.79 17.84
CA ASP A 181 15.00 26.02 18.53
C ASP A 181 16.20 26.58 19.32
N GLU A 182 17.17 27.20 18.65
CA GLU A 182 18.31 27.87 19.31
C GLU A 182 17.98 29.29 19.83
N SER A 183 16.83 29.85 19.45
CA SER A 183 16.34 31.14 19.95
C SER A 183 15.00 30.96 20.66
N ARG A 184 14.93 31.37 21.93
CA ARG A 184 13.71 31.31 22.75
C ARG A 184 12.54 31.87 21.92
N PRO A 185 11.40 31.15 21.84
CA PRO A 185 10.22 31.71 21.18
C PRO A 185 9.87 33.04 21.85
N GLU A 186 9.70 34.09 21.04
CA GLU A 186 9.04 35.30 21.51
C GLU A 186 7.68 34.89 22.08
N ARG A 187 7.40 35.28 23.33
CA ARG A 187 6.14 34.95 24.00
C ARG A 187 4.99 35.51 23.15
N GLY A 188 4.25 34.64 22.46
CA GLY A 188 3.07 35.01 21.66
C GLY A 188 3.08 34.57 20.20
N ALA A 189 4.13 33.93 19.67
CA ALA A 189 4.09 33.37 18.32
C ALA A 189 3.21 32.10 18.27
N GLU A 190 2.22 32.08 17.37
CA GLU A 190 1.28 30.95 17.17
C GLU A 190 1.97 29.69 16.57
N SER A 191 3.17 29.83 15.99
CA SER A 191 3.94 28.72 15.40
C SER A 191 5.42 28.84 15.80
N ARG A 192 6.06 27.70 16.11
CA ARG A 192 7.50 27.67 16.44
C ARG A 192 8.32 27.83 15.17
N ALA A 193 9.48 28.50 15.25
CA ALA A 193 10.43 28.55 14.13
C ALA A 193 10.84 27.13 13.68
N SER A 194 10.98 26.19 14.64
CA SER A 194 11.18 24.77 14.39
C SER A 194 10.11 24.11 13.52
N ASP A 195 8.84 24.53 13.58
CA ASP A 195 7.77 23.94 12.75
C ASP A 195 7.94 24.34 11.27
N THR A 196 8.37 25.58 11.01
CA THR A 196 8.63 26.04 9.63
C THR A 196 9.87 25.34 9.06
N MET A 197 10.94 25.22 9.86
CA MET A 197 12.13 24.47 9.47
C MET A 197 11.84 22.99 9.24
N LEU A 198 10.96 22.38 10.06
CA LEU A 198 10.50 21.00 9.89
C LEU A 198 9.71 20.82 8.60
N VAL A 199 8.79 21.74 8.28
CA VAL A 199 8.07 21.69 7.01
C VAL A 199 9.05 21.78 5.83
N GLN A 200 10.05 22.65 5.90
CA GLN A 200 11.09 22.74 4.86
C GLN A 200 11.90 21.45 4.73
N ALA A 201 12.43 20.91 5.83
CA ALA A 201 13.19 19.65 5.78
C ALA A 201 12.34 18.47 5.27
N LEU A 202 11.05 18.44 5.61
CA LEU A 202 10.13 17.44 5.08
C LEU A 202 9.85 17.64 3.59
N GLN A 203 9.78 18.88 3.10
CA GLN A 203 9.67 19.15 1.66
C GLN A 203 10.92 18.65 0.93
N ASP A 204 12.11 18.99 1.41
CA ASP A 204 13.39 18.57 0.81
C ASP A 204 13.51 17.03 0.76
N LEU A 205 13.22 16.37 1.88
CA LEU A 205 13.19 14.91 1.97
C LEU A 205 12.12 14.30 1.05
N THR A 206 10.92 14.86 1.05
CA THR A 206 9.82 14.35 0.22
C THR A 206 10.20 14.48 -1.25
N GLU A 207 10.78 15.59 -1.68
CA GLU A 207 11.15 15.83 -3.08
C GLU A 207 12.23 14.86 -3.56
N SER A 208 13.30 14.66 -2.77
CA SER A 208 14.36 13.69 -3.11
C SER A 208 13.83 12.26 -3.17
N GLN A 209 13.01 11.86 -2.18
CA GLN A 209 12.46 10.51 -2.12
C GLN A 209 11.31 10.29 -3.11
N LEU A 210 10.59 11.34 -3.51
CA LEU A 210 9.47 11.24 -4.45
C LEU A 210 9.96 10.84 -5.84
N ALA A 211 11.13 11.32 -6.29
CA ALA A 211 11.71 10.88 -7.56
C ALA A 211 11.89 9.34 -7.61
N ARG A 212 12.34 8.76 -6.50
CA ARG A 212 12.51 7.32 -6.33
C ARG A 212 11.17 6.57 -6.27
N TRP A 213 10.24 7.10 -5.48
CA TRP A 213 8.88 6.57 -5.37
C TRP A 213 8.18 6.54 -6.72
N LEU A 214 8.24 7.62 -7.49
CA LEU A 214 7.61 7.72 -8.81
C LEU A 214 8.23 6.75 -9.82
N ARG A 215 9.53 6.48 -9.74
CA ARG A 215 10.18 5.47 -10.57
C ARG A 215 9.63 4.08 -10.29
N HIS A 216 9.52 3.69 -9.02
CA HIS A 216 8.90 2.43 -8.61
C HIS A 216 7.40 2.40 -8.96
N SER A 217 6.66 3.47 -8.71
CA SER A 217 5.23 3.53 -9.02
C SER A 217 4.94 3.27 -10.50
N ARG A 218 5.82 3.64 -11.42
CA ARG A 218 5.63 3.40 -12.87
C ARG A 218 5.82 1.95 -13.26
N THR A 219 6.57 1.16 -12.49
CA THR A 219 6.78 -0.27 -12.76
C THR A 219 5.67 -1.15 -12.19
N VAL A 220 4.92 -0.64 -11.21
CA VAL A 220 3.80 -1.35 -10.57
C VAL A 220 2.46 -1.01 -11.22
N ARG A 221 1.72 -2.05 -11.59
CA ARG A 221 0.32 -1.95 -12.02
C ARG A 221 -0.59 -1.92 -10.80
N LEU A 222 -1.44 -0.90 -10.66
CA LEU A 222 -2.38 -0.78 -9.53
C LEU A 222 -3.67 -1.55 -9.78
N SER A 223 -4.16 -1.57 -11.02
CA SER A 223 -5.35 -2.32 -11.40
C SER A 223 -5.24 -2.87 -12.81
N VAL A 224 -5.95 -3.96 -13.08
CA VAL A 224 -6.07 -4.53 -14.42
C VAL A 224 -6.57 -3.53 -15.46
N VAL A 225 -7.44 -2.58 -15.06
CA VAL A 225 -8.03 -1.61 -16.00
C VAL A 225 -7.01 -0.68 -16.64
N GLU A 226 -5.77 -0.63 -16.12
CA GLU A 226 -4.66 0.07 -16.76
C GLU A 226 -4.30 -0.52 -18.14
N LYS A 227 -4.59 -1.80 -18.37
CA LYS A 227 -4.50 -2.43 -19.70
C LYS A 227 -5.51 -1.83 -20.69
N LEU A 228 -6.53 -1.12 -20.21
CA LEU A 228 -7.58 -0.44 -20.98
C LEU A 228 -7.40 1.10 -20.99
N ALA A 229 -6.21 1.60 -20.63
CA ALA A 229 -5.94 3.04 -20.63
C ALA A 229 -5.95 3.65 -22.05
N GLY A 230 -5.51 2.88 -23.05
CA GLY A 230 -5.51 3.26 -24.47
C GLY A 230 -6.89 3.19 -25.10
N GLU A 231 -7.15 4.08 -26.06
CA GLU A 231 -8.44 4.19 -26.76
C GLU A 231 -8.76 2.92 -27.58
N ARG A 232 -7.76 2.40 -28.31
CA ARG A 232 -7.92 1.18 -29.11
C ARG A 232 -8.25 -0.05 -28.26
N GLU A 233 -7.53 -0.26 -27.15
CA GLU A 233 -7.77 -1.37 -26.24
C GLU A 233 -9.15 -1.25 -25.58
N TRP A 234 -9.56 -0.03 -25.26
CA TRP A 234 -10.87 0.26 -24.71
C TRP A 234 -12.01 -0.04 -25.68
N GLU A 235 -11.92 0.41 -26.92
CA GLU A 235 -12.91 0.12 -27.96
C GLU A 235 -13.03 -1.37 -28.24
N ARG A 236 -11.89 -2.10 -28.28
CA ARG A 236 -11.89 -3.56 -28.42
C ARG A 236 -12.57 -4.25 -27.24
N PHE A 237 -12.36 -3.76 -26.03
CA PHE A 237 -13.03 -4.27 -24.84
C PHE A 237 -14.53 -4.03 -24.89
N ILE A 238 -14.98 -2.81 -25.25
CA ILE A 238 -16.40 -2.51 -25.43
C ILE A 238 -17.02 -3.46 -26.46
N ALA A 239 -16.41 -3.60 -27.64
CA ALA A 239 -16.94 -4.45 -28.71
C ALA A 239 -17.07 -5.93 -28.29
N PHE A 240 -16.14 -6.42 -27.47
CA PHE A 240 -16.23 -7.77 -26.90
C PHE A 240 -17.37 -7.88 -25.89
N VAL A 241 -17.47 -6.94 -24.94
CA VAL A 241 -18.54 -6.97 -23.93
C VAL A 241 -19.91 -6.79 -24.57
N ASP A 242 -20.07 -5.89 -25.53
CA ASP A 242 -21.33 -5.66 -26.24
C ASP A 242 -21.78 -6.90 -27.02
N ARG A 243 -20.84 -7.59 -27.69
CA ARG A 243 -21.15 -8.74 -28.55
C ARG A 243 -21.45 -10.03 -27.77
N TYR A 244 -20.73 -10.28 -26.68
CA TYR A 244 -20.77 -11.56 -25.96
C TYR A 244 -21.31 -11.44 -24.53
N GLY A 245 -21.41 -10.23 -23.98
CA GLY A 245 -21.68 -9.99 -22.57
C GLY A 245 -23.07 -10.42 -22.12
N GLY A 246 -24.09 -10.29 -22.96
CA GLY A 246 -25.47 -10.63 -22.59
C GLY A 246 -25.67 -12.11 -22.21
N GLU A 247 -25.00 -13.03 -22.90
CA GLU A 247 -25.02 -14.47 -22.58
C GLU A 247 -23.99 -14.84 -21.51
N LEU A 248 -22.85 -14.14 -21.49
CA LEU A 248 -21.69 -14.51 -20.67
C LEU A 248 -21.77 -13.96 -19.23
N PHE A 249 -22.00 -12.66 -19.09
CA PHE A 249 -21.87 -11.92 -17.84
C PHE A 249 -23.17 -11.92 -17.03
N THR A 250 -23.68 -13.12 -16.76
CA THR A 250 -24.86 -13.32 -15.91
C THR A 250 -24.52 -13.14 -14.42
N GLN A 251 -25.54 -12.95 -13.58
CA GLN A 251 -25.36 -12.86 -12.12
C GLN A 251 -24.67 -14.12 -11.53
N LEU A 252 -24.96 -15.30 -12.07
CA LEU A 252 -24.31 -16.55 -11.66
C LEU A 252 -22.83 -16.57 -12.06
N PHE A 253 -22.51 -16.12 -13.29
CA PHE A 253 -21.15 -16.05 -13.78
C PHE A 253 -20.30 -15.07 -12.95
N LEU A 254 -20.84 -13.89 -12.67
CA LEU A 254 -20.17 -12.80 -11.94
C LEU A 254 -20.10 -13.02 -10.41
N GLY A 255 -20.54 -14.19 -9.92
CA GLY A 255 -20.34 -14.58 -8.53
C GLY A 255 -18.85 -14.70 -8.17
N LEU A 256 -18.42 -14.06 -7.08
CA LEU A 256 -16.99 -13.95 -6.72
C LEU A 256 -16.25 -15.30 -6.67
N ALA A 257 -16.87 -16.35 -6.13
CA ALA A 257 -16.25 -17.68 -6.05
C ALA A 257 -15.99 -18.27 -7.45
N ASN A 258 -16.94 -18.10 -8.38
CA ASN A 258 -16.80 -18.54 -9.77
C ASN A 258 -15.66 -17.81 -10.47
N LEU A 259 -15.64 -16.48 -10.38
CA LEU A 259 -14.61 -15.64 -10.98
C LEU A 259 -13.19 -16.00 -10.48
N ARG A 260 -13.02 -16.18 -9.17
CA ARG A 260 -11.72 -16.58 -8.58
C ARG A 260 -11.25 -17.96 -9.04
N ALA A 261 -12.20 -18.89 -9.22
CA ALA A 261 -11.88 -20.22 -9.71
C ALA A 261 -11.45 -20.20 -11.18
N ILE A 262 -12.16 -19.44 -12.03
CA ILE A 262 -11.81 -19.25 -13.45
C ILE A 262 -10.42 -18.63 -13.60
N LEU A 263 -10.12 -17.55 -12.88
CA LEU A 263 -8.80 -16.91 -12.97
C LEU A 263 -7.67 -17.85 -12.57
N HIS A 264 -7.90 -18.72 -11.58
CA HIS A 264 -6.85 -19.60 -11.08
C HIS A 264 -6.58 -20.81 -11.96
N GLN A 265 -7.61 -21.44 -12.51
CA GLN A 265 -7.40 -22.48 -13.53
C GLN A 265 -6.84 -21.89 -14.83
N GLY A 266 -7.08 -20.60 -15.06
CA GLY A 266 -6.75 -19.89 -16.27
C GLY A 266 -7.95 -19.84 -17.21
N VAL A 267 -8.24 -18.64 -17.74
CA VAL A 267 -9.37 -18.42 -18.65
C VAL A 267 -9.29 -19.31 -19.89
N GLY A 268 -8.09 -19.58 -20.41
CA GLY A 268 -7.92 -20.48 -21.56
C GLY A 268 -8.33 -21.92 -21.27
N VAL A 269 -8.04 -22.43 -20.07
CA VAL A 269 -8.45 -23.77 -19.62
C VAL A 269 -9.95 -23.81 -19.40
N TRP A 270 -10.51 -22.75 -18.83
CA TRP A 270 -11.96 -22.63 -18.68
C TRP A 270 -12.68 -22.67 -20.04
N LEU A 271 -12.19 -21.93 -21.04
CA LEU A 271 -12.74 -21.96 -22.40
C LEU A 271 -12.64 -23.36 -23.03
N SER A 272 -11.52 -24.07 -22.84
CA SER A 272 -11.39 -25.48 -23.30
C SER A 272 -12.43 -26.38 -22.65
N ASN A 273 -12.63 -26.26 -21.33
CA ASN A 273 -13.60 -27.07 -20.63
C ASN A 273 -15.04 -26.74 -21.08
N LEU A 274 -15.31 -25.48 -21.41
CA LEU A 274 -16.62 -25.03 -21.89
C LEU A 274 -16.93 -25.57 -23.29
N GLU A 275 -15.93 -25.64 -24.19
CA GLU A 275 -16.05 -26.27 -25.51
C GLU A 275 -16.40 -27.78 -25.43
N GLU A 276 -16.08 -28.44 -24.30
CA GLU A 276 -16.35 -29.86 -24.07
C GLU A 276 -17.75 -30.13 -23.45
N GLU A 277 -18.51 -29.10 -23.06
CA GLU A 277 -19.84 -29.25 -22.46
C GLU A 277 -20.93 -29.54 -23.51
N GLU A 278 -21.99 -30.25 -23.08
CA GLU A 278 -23.16 -30.48 -23.94
C GLU A 278 -23.84 -29.13 -24.25
N HIS A 279 -24.22 -28.90 -25.51
CA HIS A 279 -24.81 -27.65 -26.00
C HIS A 279 -23.87 -26.41 -25.97
N ALA A 280 -22.55 -26.60 -25.91
CA ALA A 280 -21.59 -25.50 -25.96
C ALA A 280 -21.75 -24.59 -27.19
N ASP A 281 -22.11 -25.17 -28.35
CA ASP A 281 -22.35 -24.46 -29.62
C ASP A 281 -23.53 -23.46 -29.55
N GLU A 282 -24.40 -23.56 -28.54
CA GLU A 282 -25.51 -22.61 -28.35
C GLU A 282 -25.03 -21.26 -27.80
N MET A 283 -23.85 -21.22 -27.16
CA MET A 283 -23.26 -19.97 -26.69
C MET A 283 -22.46 -19.31 -27.82
N ARG A 284 -22.83 -18.07 -28.15
CA ARG A 284 -22.20 -17.34 -29.26
C ARG A 284 -20.68 -17.20 -29.13
N LEU A 285 -20.20 -17.02 -27.89
CA LEU A 285 -18.77 -16.92 -27.62
C LEU A 285 -18.02 -18.18 -28.07
N VAL A 286 -18.59 -19.36 -27.86
CA VAL A 286 -17.97 -20.65 -28.18
C VAL A 286 -18.03 -20.91 -29.68
N ASP A 287 -19.18 -20.70 -30.32
CA ASP A 287 -19.36 -20.86 -31.78
C ASP A 287 -18.38 -19.97 -32.59
N GLU A 288 -18.19 -18.72 -32.14
CA GLU A 288 -17.31 -17.76 -32.80
C GLU A 288 -15.82 -17.89 -32.41
N LEU A 289 -15.49 -18.73 -31.41
CA LEU A 289 -14.12 -18.86 -30.88
C LEU A 289 -13.18 -19.52 -31.89
N GLY A 290 -12.03 -18.90 -32.14
CA GLY A 290 -11.05 -19.38 -33.12
C GLY A 290 -11.41 -19.08 -34.59
N ASN A 291 -12.66 -18.72 -34.87
CA ASN A 291 -13.14 -18.35 -36.21
C ASN A 291 -13.19 -16.83 -36.39
N VAL A 292 -14.09 -16.16 -35.65
CA VAL A 292 -14.30 -14.71 -35.70
C VAL A 292 -13.47 -14.02 -34.62
N LEU A 293 -13.40 -14.62 -33.44
CA LEU A 293 -12.63 -14.11 -32.31
C LEU A 293 -11.40 -15.00 -32.09
N PRO A 294 -10.18 -14.49 -32.29
CA PRO A 294 -8.97 -15.23 -31.97
C PRO A 294 -8.96 -15.67 -30.50
N ARG A 295 -8.62 -16.94 -30.24
CA ARG A 295 -8.66 -17.52 -28.88
C ARG A 295 -7.82 -16.72 -27.88
N GLU A 296 -6.66 -16.23 -28.29
CA GLU A 296 -5.79 -15.41 -27.44
C GLU A 296 -6.45 -14.07 -27.06
N ASP A 297 -7.18 -13.45 -27.99
CA ASP A 297 -7.91 -12.21 -27.73
C ASP A 297 -9.08 -12.46 -26.78
N ALA A 298 -9.82 -13.56 -26.96
CA ALA A 298 -10.89 -13.97 -26.04
C ALA A 298 -10.35 -14.16 -24.62
N ILE A 299 -9.26 -14.91 -24.48
CA ILE A 299 -8.59 -15.15 -23.19
C ILE A 299 -8.18 -13.82 -22.56
N LYS A 300 -7.55 -12.93 -23.32
CA LYS A 300 -7.06 -11.64 -22.82
C LYS A 300 -8.20 -10.74 -22.35
N LEU A 301 -9.23 -10.55 -23.17
CA LEU A 301 -10.35 -9.64 -22.87
C LEU A 301 -11.21 -10.17 -21.73
N LEU A 302 -11.49 -11.47 -21.71
CA LEU A 302 -12.22 -12.10 -20.62
C LEU A 302 -11.44 -12.09 -19.32
N THR A 303 -10.11 -12.32 -19.36
CA THR A 303 -9.26 -12.15 -18.16
C THR A 303 -9.36 -10.73 -17.61
N ILE A 304 -9.33 -9.70 -18.49
CA ILE A 304 -9.47 -8.30 -18.05
C ILE A 304 -10.84 -8.05 -17.42
N ALA A 305 -11.94 -8.53 -18.03
CA ALA A 305 -13.28 -8.36 -17.50
C ALA A 305 -13.43 -9.00 -16.11
N ILE A 306 -12.96 -10.25 -15.96
CA ILE A 306 -13.04 -10.97 -14.69
C ILE A 306 -12.15 -10.32 -13.62
N GLU A 307 -10.89 -9.99 -13.95
CA GLU A 307 -9.99 -9.29 -13.02
C GLU A 307 -10.61 -7.94 -12.59
N ALA A 308 -11.25 -7.19 -13.50
CA ALA A 308 -11.82 -5.88 -13.19
C ALA A 308 -12.97 -5.99 -12.18
N VAL A 309 -13.81 -7.03 -12.27
CA VAL A 309 -14.87 -7.27 -11.28
C VAL A 309 -14.30 -7.79 -9.96
N VAL A 310 -13.34 -8.74 -10.01
CA VAL A 310 -12.75 -9.33 -8.80
C VAL A 310 -11.96 -8.31 -7.99
N GLU A 311 -11.13 -7.48 -8.64
CA GLU A 311 -10.34 -6.43 -7.99
C GLU A 311 -11.24 -5.33 -7.38
N ASN A 312 -12.44 -5.12 -7.92
CA ASN A 312 -13.33 -4.01 -7.58
C ASN A 312 -14.73 -4.51 -7.15
N TYR A 313 -14.79 -5.62 -6.41
CA TYR A 313 -16.05 -6.31 -6.12
C TYR A 313 -17.00 -5.48 -5.24
N ARG A 314 -16.46 -4.59 -4.39
CA ARG A 314 -17.27 -3.65 -3.60
C ARG A 314 -18.05 -2.70 -4.50
N GLU A 315 -17.37 -2.15 -5.51
CA GLU A 315 -17.96 -1.23 -6.47
C GLU A 315 -18.89 -1.96 -7.44
N TYR A 316 -18.57 -3.22 -7.76
CA TYR A 316 -19.46 -4.07 -8.54
C TYR A 316 -20.77 -4.37 -7.80
N ARG A 317 -20.71 -4.58 -6.48
CA ARG A 317 -21.93 -4.72 -5.66
C ARG A 317 -22.79 -3.45 -5.67
N ASP A 318 -22.15 -2.28 -5.62
CA ASP A 318 -22.84 -0.99 -5.78
C ASP A 318 -23.50 -0.88 -7.16
N TYR A 319 -22.76 -1.17 -8.23
CA TYR A 319 -23.31 -1.24 -9.60
C TYR A 319 -24.53 -2.16 -9.68
N ASN A 320 -24.45 -3.35 -9.08
CA ASN A 320 -25.55 -4.32 -9.05
C ASN A 320 -26.78 -3.89 -8.24
N SER A 321 -26.60 -3.03 -7.24
CA SER A 321 -27.72 -2.56 -6.40
C SER A 321 -28.35 -1.26 -6.89
N THR A 322 -27.59 -0.44 -7.61
CA THR A 322 -27.91 0.97 -7.85
C THR A 322 -28.53 1.21 -9.23
N THR A 323 -28.34 0.32 -10.20
CA THR A 323 -28.85 0.49 -11.57
C THR A 323 -29.39 -0.81 -12.16
N THR A 324 -30.46 -0.74 -12.94
CA THR A 324 -30.98 -1.90 -13.70
C THR A 324 -30.05 -2.30 -14.85
N GLN A 325 -29.09 -1.44 -15.23
CA GLN A 325 -28.10 -1.76 -16.25
C GLN A 325 -27.20 -2.94 -15.84
N SER A 326 -27.12 -3.27 -14.55
CA SER A 326 -26.35 -4.43 -14.08
C SER A 326 -26.96 -5.78 -14.46
N ASP A 327 -28.25 -5.83 -14.79
CA ASP A 327 -28.91 -7.06 -15.26
C ASP A 327 -28.53 -7.40 -16.70
N HIS A 328 -27.91 -6.44 -17.41
CA HIS A 328 -27.49 -6.54 -18.79
C HIS A 328 -25.98 -6.73 -18.88
N GLY A 329 -25.54 -7.97 -19.14
CA GLY A 329 -24.12 -8.31 -19.21
C GLY A 329 -23.37 -7.55 -20.32
N GLU A 330 -24.05 -7.18 -21.40
CA GLU A 330 -23.55 -6.32 -22.48
C GLU A 330 -23.19 -4.89 -22.02
N LEU A 331 -23.74 -4.45 -20.88
CA LEU A 331 -23.47 -3.14 -20.28
C LEU A 331 -22.34 -3.18 -19.23
N LEU A 332 -21.67 -4.32 -19.01
CA LEU A 332 -20.56 -4.42 -18.04
C LEU A 332 -19.44 -3.40 -18.31
N HIS A 333 -19.26 -2.97 -19.57
CA HIS A 333 -18.28 -1.96 -19.93
C HIS A 333 -18.57 -0.61 -19.26
N THR A 334 -19.82 -0.27 -18.96
CA THR A 334 -20.18 0.97 -18.26
C THR A 334 -19.58 0.99 -16.84
N PHE A 335 -19.72 -0.12 -16.10
CA PHE A 335 -19.07 -0.32 -14.79
C PHE A 335 -17.55 -0.18 -14.90
N VAL A 336 -16.94 -0.86 -15.89
CA VAL A 336 -15.48 -0.81 -16.08
C VAL A 336 -15.00 0.61 -16.39
N ASP A 337 -15.79 1.46 -17.06
CA ASP A 337 -15.41 2.84 -17.32
C ASP A 337 -15.39 3.70 -16.04
N PHE A 338 -16.30 3.47 -15.10
CA PHE A 338 -16.23 4.07 -13.76
C PHE A 338 -14.99 3.62 -12.99
N ILE A 339 -14.62 2.35 -13.10
CA ILE A 339 -13.38 1.84 -12.49
C ILE A 339 -12.14 2.45 -13.16
N ARG A 340 -12.14 2.69 -14.48
CA ARG A 340 -11.05 3.40 -15.18
C ARG A 340 -10.88 4.83 -14.65
N LEU A 341 -11.98 5.55 -14.41
CA LEU A 341 -11.94 6.87 -13.78
C LEU A 341 -11.36 6.79 -12.36
N ARG A 342 -11.86 5.88 -11.54
CA ARG A 342 -11.35 5.69 -10.17
C ARG A 342 -9.87 5.35 -10.16
N ASN A 343 -9.42 4.43 -11.01
CA ASN A 343 -8.02 4.05 -11.10
C ASN A 343 -7.11 5.24 -11.47
N ARG A 344 -7.58 6.18 -12.31
CA ARG A 344 -6.82 7.43 -12.58
C ARG A 344 -6.67 8.27 -11.31
N TYR A 345 -7.74 8.42 -10.53
CA TYR A 345 -7.69 9.10 -9.24
C TYR A 345 -6.74 8.36 -8.27
N ASP A 346 -6.89 7.05 -8.10
CA ASP A 346 -6.08 6.25 -7.19
C ASP A 346 -4.59 6.25 -7.58
N ARG A 347 -4.28 6.33 -8.88
CA ARG A 347 -2.91 6.47 -9.35
C ARG A 347 -2.26 7.79 -8.88
N ILE A 348 -3.02 8.88 -8.85
CA ILE A 348 -2.56 10.16 -8.32
C ILE A 348 -2.41 10.07 -6.80
N ALA A 349 -3.40 9.50 -6.10
CA ALA A 349 -3.34 9.28 -4.66
C ALA A 349 -2.14 8.40 -4.26
N TRP A 350 -1.83 7.37 -5.06
CA TRP A 350 -0.66 6.51 -4.88
C TRP A 350 0.65 7.29 -5.03
N ASN A 351 0.74 8.19 -6.01
CA ASN A 351 1.92 9.07 -6.15
C ASN A 351 2.09 10.02 -4.96
N LEU A 352 0.99 10.42 -4.31
CA LEU A 352 0.98 11.26 -3.11
C LEU A 352 1.22 10.48 -1.80
N LYS A 353 1.41 9.16 -1.85
CA LYS A 353 1.62 8.33 -0.64
C LYS A 353 2.71 8.87 0.31
N PRO A 354 3.92 9.28 -0.14
CA PRO A 354 4.94 9.85 0.75
C PRO A 354 4.44 11.12 1.50
N VAL A 355 3.65 11.95 0.82
CA VAL A 355 3.07 13.18 1.36
C VAL A 355 2.07 12.85 2.47
N PHE A 356 1.23 11.83 2.28
CA PHE A 356 0.27 11.38 3.28
C PHE A 356 0.96 10.75 4.50
N LEU A 357 2.02 9.97 4.29
CA LEU A 357 2.79 9.35 5.38
C LEU A 357 3.46 10.41 6.27
N ALA A 358 4.00 11.48 5.67
CA ALA A 358 4.61 12.58 6.43
C ALA A 358 3.58 13.28 7.33
N HIS A 359 2.41 13.64 6.77
CA HIS A 359 1.33 14.24 7.54
C HIS A 359 0.89 13.37 8.72
N LYS A 360 0.66 12.08 8.48
CA LYS A 360 0.27 11.12 9.52
C LYS A 360 1.25 11.10 10.69
N ILE A 361 2.55 11.19 10.41
CA ILE A 361 3.58 11.23 11.46
C ILE A 361 3.56 12.57 12.21
N LEU A 362 3.44 13.70 11.50
CA LEU A 362 3.32 15.02 12.13
C LEU A 362 2.16 15.05 13.14
N VAL A 363 0.99 14.54 12.73
CA VAL A 363 -0.17 14.44 13.62
C VAL A 363 0.10 13.48 14.78
N GLY A 364 0.62 12.28 14.49
CA GLY A 364 0.90 11.27 15.50
C GLY A 364 1.96 11.66 16.54
N GLN A 365 2.89 12.56 16.20
CA GLN A 365 3.91 13.09 17.12
C GLN A 365 3.55 14.46 17.70
N ASN A 366 2.27 14.84 17.68
CA ASN A 366 1.76 16.06 18.28
C ASN A 366 2.42 17.36 17.74
N ARG A 367 2.57 17.44 16.41
CA ARG A 367 3.01 18.64 15.68
C ARG A 367 1.85 19.28 14.90
N PRO A 368 0.80 19.80 15.56
CA PRO A 368 -0.41 20.25 14.88
C PRO A 368 -0.18 21.42 13.92
N ALA A 369 0.70 22.36 14.25
CA ALA A 369 1.00 23.51 13.39
C ALA A 369 1.70 23.10 12.09
N ALA A 370 2.74 22.27 12.17
CA ALA A 370 3.41 21.72 10.99
C ALA A 370 2.48 20.84 10.15
N ALA A 371 1.64 20.01 10.79
CA ALA A 371 0.64 19.21 10.08
C ALA A 371 -0.37 20.06 9.30
N GLU A 372 -0.84 21.17 9.88
CA GLU A 372 -1.77 22.09 9.23
C GLU A 372 -1.12 22.84 8.06
N LEU A 373 0.12 23.33 8.21
CA LEU A 373 0.88 23.93 7.11
C LEU A 373 1.06 22.94 5.96
N TRP A 374 1.42 21.69 6.29
CA TRP A 374 1.57 20.62 5.32
C TRP A 374 0.25 20.35 4.58
N ARG A 375 -0.85 20.20 5.31
CA ARG A 375 -2.18 19.95 4.75
C ARG A 375 -2.63 21.04 3.78
N ARG A 376 -2.44 22.32 4.14
CA ARG A 376 -2.75 23.46 3.27
C ARG A 376 -1.97 23.40 1.97
N ALA A 377 -0.66 23.15 2.05
CA ALA A 377 0.18 23.02 0.87
C ALA A 377 -0.27 21.87 -0.05
N VAL A 378 -0.71 20.74 0.51
CA VAL A 378 -1.25 19.63 -0.27
C VAL A 378 -2.56 20.03 -0.95
N ALA A 379 -3.50 20.58 -0.19
CA ALA A 379 -4.81 20.98 -0.71
C ALA A 379 -4.69 22.00 -1.86
N GLU A 380 -3.79 22.96 -1.74
CA GLU A 380 -3.52 23.94 -2.79
C GLU A 380 -2.95 23.29 -4.06
N ARG A 381 -1.97 22.39 -3.89
CA ARG A 381 -1.30 21.72 -5.03
C ARG A 381 -2.17 20.68 -5.74
N THR A 382 -3.15 20.09 -5.05
CA THR A 382 -4.01 19.03 -5.62
C THR A 382 -5.38 19.52 -6.09
N ALA A 383 -5.77 20.76 -5.77
CA ALA A 383 -7.10 21.31 -6.05
C ALA A 383 -7.50 21.18 -7.54
N SER A 384 -6.63 21.61 -8.46
CA SER A 384 -6.94 21.59 -9.89
C SER A 384 -7.15 20.17 -10.44
N GLU A 385 -6.37 19.20 -9.95
CA GLU A 385 -6.53 17.81 -10.37
C GLU A 385 -7.78 17.18 -9.77
N ALA A 386 -8.09 17.48 -8.50
CA ALA A 386 -9.33 17.06 -7.87
C ALA A 386 -10.57 17.58 -8.63
N ASP A 387 -10.57 18.85 -9.04
CA ASP A 387 -11.64 19.43 -9.86
C ASP A 387 -11.77 18.75 -11.22
N ALA A 388 -10.65 18.43 -11.88
CA ALA A 388 -10.66 17.71 -13.14
C ALA A 388 -11.24 16.29 -13.02
N GLN A 389 -10.97 15.58 -11.92
CA GLN A 389 -11.57 14.25 -11.67
C GLN A 389 -13.07 14.34 -11.40
N MET A 390 -13.52 15.35 -10.65
CA MET A 390 -14.95 15.61 -10.41
C MET A 390 -15.71 15.94 -11.70
N GLN A 391 -15.12 16.74 -12.60
CA GLN A 391 -15.71 17.04 -13.90
C GLN A 391 -15.84 15.78 -14.78
N ARG A 392 -14.80 14.93 -14.80
CA ARG A 392 -14.86 13.65 -15.53
C ARG A 392 -15.93 12.73 -14.97
N LEU A 393 -16.10 12.67 -13.64
CA LEU A 393 -17.18 11.94 -13.00
C LEU A 393 -18.55 12.46 -13.46
N ALA A 394 -18.77 13.78 -13.48
CA ALA A 394 -20.03 14.37 -13.91
C ALA A 394 -20.38 13.99 -15.36
N LEU A 395 -19.40 14.09 -16.28
CA LEU A 395 -19.57 13.69 -17.68
C LEU A 395 -19.89 12.20 -17.82
N LEU A 396 -19.26 11.35 -17.01
CA LEU A 396 -19.49 9.91 -17.02
C LEU A 396 -20.90 9.55 -16.51
N CYS A 397 -21.34 10.22 -15.44
CA CYS A 397 -22.69 10.07 -14.90
C CYS A 397 -23.76 10.50 -15.92
N GLU A 398 -23.54 11.61 -16.63
CA GLU A 398 -24.44 12.08 -17.69
C GLU A 398 -24.49 11.09 -18.86
N ARG A 399 -23.32 10.62 -19.32
CA ARG A 399 -23.20 9.70 -20.45
C ARG A 399 -23.97 8.40 -20.24
N TYR A 400 -23.87 7.81 -19.05
CA TYR A 400 -24.47 6.51 -18.75
C TYR A 400 -25.80 6.59 -17.99
N GLY A 401 -26.24 7.80 -17.62
CA GLY A 401 -27.48 8.00 -16.87
C GLY A 401 -27.50 7.30 -15.51
N MET A 402 -26.32 7.09 -14.90
CA MET A 402 -26.16 6.41 -13.62
C MET A 402 -25.04 7.03 -12.81
N ARG A 403 -25.06 6.83 -11.49
CA ARG A 403 -24.01 7.24 -10.57
C ARG A 403 -23.64 6.04 -9.71
N LEU A 404 -22.35 5.79 -9.53
CA LEU A 404 -21.84 4.83 -8.56
C LEU A 404 -21.37 5.57 -7.30
N PRO A 405 -22.15 5.55 -6.19
CA PRO A 405 -21.76 6.13 -4.91
C PRO A 405 -20.31 5.84 -4.52
N THR A 406 -19.91 4.57 -4.57
CA THR A 406 -18.56 4.13 -4.16
C THR A 406 -17.43 4.80 -4.94
N VAL A 407 -17.62 5.03 -6.25
CA VAL A 407 -16.64 5.75 -7.09
C VAL A 407 -16.75 7.25 -6.88
N ALA A 408 -17.96 7.79 -6.78
CA ALA A 408 -18.20 9.21 -6.61
C ALA A 408 -17.61 9.74 -5.30
N GLU A 409 -17.77 9.01 -4.21
CA GLU A 409 -17.22 9.35 -2.89
C GLU A 409 -15.70 9.30 -2.90
N ARG A 410 -15.12 8.28 -3.52
CA ARG A 410 -13.65 8.16 -3.63
C ARG A 410 -13.04 9.38 -4.31
N VAL A 411 -13.67 9.88 -5.36
CA VAL A 411 -13.23 11.10 -6.08
C VAL A 411 -13.52 12.37 -5.26
N ALA A 412 -14.64 12.41 -4.52
CA ALA A 412 -15.02 13.52 -3.64
C ALA A 412 -14.06 13.71 -2.45
N GLU A 413 -13.22 12.74 -2.13
CA GLU A 413 -12.16 12.91 -1.13
C GLU A 413 -11.13 14.01 -1.49
N ARG A 414 -11.03 14.38 -2.79
CA ARG A 414 -10.17 15.45 -3.31
C ARG A 414 -8.70 15.37 -2.86
N PHE A 415 -8.22 14.17 -2.55
CA PHE A 415 -6.89 13.89 -1.97
C PHE A 415 -6.63 14.50 -0.56
N VAL A 416 -7.61 15.19 0.03
CA VAL A 416 -7.46 15.87 1.34
C VAL A 416 -8.17 15.11 2.46
N ARG A 417 -9.24 14.36 2.16
CA ARG A 417 -9.99 13.59 3.16
C ARG A 417 -9.11 12.67 4.03
N PRO A 418 -8.09 11.97 3.49
CA PRO A 418 -7.17 11.19 4.34
C PRO A 418 -6.45 12.03 5.41
N LEU A 419 -6.11 13.28 5.09
CA LEU A 419 -5.45 14.22 6.00
C LEU A 419 -6.41 14.70 7.10
N THR A 420 -7.67 14.96 6.74
CA THR A 420 -8.76 15.25 7.70
C THR A 420 -8.94 14.09 8.70
N ILE A 421 -8.97 12.85 8.20
CA ILE A 421 -9.08 11.66 9.05
C ILE A 421 -7.87 11.53 9.99
N ASP A 422 -6.64 11.73 9.47
CA ASP A 422 -5.44 11.71 10.30
C ASP A 422 -5.51 12.75 11.42
N ARG A 423 -5.91 14.00 11.10
CA ARG A 423 -6.07 15.08 12.08
C ARG A 423 -7.06 14.70 13.18
N LEU A 424 -8.23 14.18 12.79
CA LEU A 424 -9.26 13.73 13.73
C LEU A 424 -8.75 12.62 14.66
N ARG A 425 -7.97 11.67 14.14
CA ARG A 425 -7.28 10.67 14.97
C ARG A 425 -6.29 11.30 15.96
N GLY A 426 -5.53 12.31 15.51
CA GLY A 426 -4.60 13.05 16.35
C GLY A 426 -5.24 13.71 17.56
N LEU A 427 -6.53 14.07 17.46
CA LEU A 427 -7.28 14.70 18.55
C LEU A 427 -7.74 13.71 19.62
N ALA A 428 -7.76 12.40 19.34
CA ALA A 428 -8.25 11.38 20.27
C ALA A 428 -7.46 11.33 21.58
N LEU A 429 -6.12 11.33 21.50
CA LEU A 429 -5.27 11.31 22.70
C LEU A 429 -5.43 12.59 23.55
N PRO A 430 -5.30 13.81 22.98
CA PRO A 430 -5.57 15.05 23.70
C PRO A 430 -6.97 15.12 24.32
N ALA A 431 -8.01 14.70 23.61
CA ALA A 431 -9.38 14.68 24.13
C ALA A 431 -9.51 13.74 25.34
N MET A 432 -8.93 12.54 25.25
CA MET A 432 -8.90 11.61 26.37
C MET A 432 -8.06 12.09 27.55
N GLN A 433 -7.03 12.92 27.32
CA GLN A 433 -6.22 13.53 28.39
C GLN A 433 -6.99 14.64 29.09
N ALA A 434 -7.63 15.53 28.33
CA ALA A 434 -8.48 16.60 28.87
C ALA A 434 -9.53 16.06 29.85
N VAL A 435 -10.23 14.98 29.48
CA VAL A 435 -11.22 14.32 30.35
C VAL A 435 -10.56 13.72 31.60
N ALA A 436 -9.38 13.11 31.45
CA ALA A 436 -8.67 12.51 32.59
C ALA A 436 -8.17 13.59 33.58
N ASP A 437 -7.82 14.76 33.07
CA ASP A 437 -7.40 15.93 33.84
C ASP A 437 -8.60 16.70 34.45
N GLY A 438 -9.82 16.19 34.28
CA GLY A 438 -11.04 16.78 34.83
C GLY A 438 -11.51 18.03 34.10
N GLN A 439 -11.03 18.27 32.87
CA GLN A 439 -11.50 19.37 32.03
C GLN A 439 -12.87 19.04 31.44
N ASP A 440 -13.67 20.08 31.23
CA ASP A 440 -15.04 19.98 30.74
C ASP A 440 -15.12 19.92 29.21
N GLU A 441 -16.34 19.75 28.70
CA GLU A 441 -16.64 19.70 27.26
C GLU A 441 -16.28 21.01 26.53
N ASN A 442 -16.04 22.11 27.26
CA ASN A 442 -15.61 23.39 26.70
C ASN A 442 -14.12 23.41 26.30
N ASN A 443 -13.38 22.32 26.50
CA ASN A 443 -12.00 22.24 26.03
C ASN A 443 -11.95 22.43 24.49
N PRO A 444 -11.07 23.30 23.96
CA PRO A 444 -10.99 23.59 22.52
C PRO A 444 -10.74 22.36 21.63
N VAL A 445 -10.15 21.29 22.16
CA VAL A 445 -9.96 20.02 21.44
C VAL A 445 -11.29 19.41 21.01
N PHE A 446 -12.33 19.50 21.84
CA PHE A 446 -13.66 18.98 21.49
C PHE A 446 -14.32 19.81 20.39
N ALA A 447 -14.19 21.14 20.44
CA ALA A 447 -14.71 22.02 19.38
C ALA A 447 -14.04 21.73 18.03
N VAL A 448 -12.71 21.53 18.00
CA VAL A 448 -12.01 21.15 16.77
C VAL A 448 -12.43 19.75 16.30
N MET A 449 -12.61 18.80 17.22
CA MET A 449 -13.08 17.46 16.89
C MET A 449 -14.49 17.48 16.28
N GLU A 450 -15.40 18.28 16.83
CA GLU A 450 -16.75 18.49 16.29
C GLU A 450 -16.72 19.07 14.88
N GLU A 451 -15.91 20.11 14.63
CA GLU A 451 -15.75 20.72 13.31
C GLU A 451 -15.27 19.70 12.25
N GLU A 452 -14.27 18.88 12.60
CA GLU A 452 -13.75 17.84 11.70
C GLU A 452 -14.78 16.72 11.46
N ILE A 453 -15.55 16.33 12.49
CA ILE A 453 -16.63 15.35 12.36
C ILE A 453 -17.76 15.90 11.47
N GLU A 454 -18.20 17.13 11.69
CA GLU A 454 -19.22 17.79 10.87
C GLU A 454 -18.78 17.85 9.41
N SER A 455 -17.53 18.21 9.14
CA SER A 455 -16.98 18.20 7.78
C SER A 455 -17.02 16.81 7.14
N LEU A 456 -16.71 15.74 7.89
CA LEU A 456 -16.75 14.37 7.39
C LEU A 456 -18.18 13.84 7.21
N MET A 457 -19.15 14.36 7.98
CA MET A 457 -20.56 13.98 7.91
C MET A 457 -21.30 14.62 6.73
N GLN A 458 -20.83 15.77 6.20
CA GLN A 458 -21.43 16.42 5.04
C GLN A 458 -21.43 15.53 3.78
N GLU A 459 -20.46 14.61 3.69
CA GLU A 459 -20.34 13.65 2.60
C GLU A 459 -20.34 12.21 3.15
N PRO A 460 -21.52 11.59 3.36
CA PRO A 460 -21.59 10.20 3.80
C PRO A 460 -20.86 9.29 2.79
N CYS A 461 -20.13 8.31 3.31
CA CYS A 461 -19.34 7.36 2.52
C CYS A 461 -19.91 5.94 2.59
N GLY A 462 -19.69 5.19 1.52
CA GLY A 462 -20.21 3.85 1.24
C GLY A 462 -21.58 3.87 0.56
N ALA A 463 -21.92 2.76 -0.12
CA ALA A 463 -23.28 2.48 -0.58
C ALA A 463 -24.29 2.21 0.57
N GLY A 464 -24.03 2.70 1.78
CA GLY A 464 -24.82 2.44 3.00
C GLY A 464 -24.67 1.03 3.59
N LEU A 465 -23.73 0.22 3.07
CA LEU A 465 -23.52 -1.17 3.48
C LEU A 465 -22.38 -1.35 4.50
N ASP A 466 -21.44 -0.41 4.56
CA ASP A 466 -20.24 -0.50 5.39
C ASP A 466 -20.14 0.69 6.35
N VAL A 467 -19.45 0.48 7.48
CA VAL A 467 -19.15 1.57 8.42
C VAL A 467 -18.15 2.54 7.76
N PRO A 468 -18.37 3.87 7.85
CA PRO A 468 -17.41 4.87 7.41
C PRO A 468 -15.97 4.65 7.91
N ASP A 469 -15.00 4.75 7.01
CA ASP A 469 -13.58 4.49 7.32
C ASP A 469 -13.05 5.41 8.44
N TRP A 470 -13.56 6.64 8.52
CA TRP A 470 -13.17 7.60 9.55
C TRP A 470 -13.66 7.19 10.95
N ILE A 471 -14.84 6.57 11.07
CA ILE A 471 -15.35 6.04 12.35
C ILE A 471 -14.45 4.91 12.82
N HIS A 472 -14.17 3.95 11.93
CA HIS A 472 -13.28 2.83 12.25
C HIS A 472 -11.89 3.31 12.65
N SER A 473 -11.36 4.32 11.94
CA SER A 473 -10.05 4.91 12.23
C SER A 473 -9.97 5.54 13.62
N ILE A 474 -11.03 6.24 14.07
CA ILE A 474 -11.10 6.80 15.42
C ILE A 474 -11.29 5.69 16.46
N GLU A 475 -12.13 4.69 16.20
CA GLU A 475 -12.34 3.57 17.11
C GLU A 475 -11.03 2.81 17.38
N GLN A 476 -10.27 2.52 16.33
CA GLN A 476 -8.93 1.93 16.44
C GLN A 476 -8.00 2.80 17.27
N GLU A 477 -8.03 4.11 17.05
CA GLU A 477 -7.19 5.08 17.76
C GLU A 477 -7.53 5.16 19.25
N VAL A 478 -8.81 5.28 19.60
CA VAL A 478 -9.28 5.25 20.98
C VAL A 478 -8.94 3.92 21.65
N THR A 479 -9.07 2.81 20.92
CA THR A 479 -8.69 1.48 21.43
C THR A 479 -7.19 1.42 21.73
N ARG A 480 -6.34 1.92 20.83
CA ARG A 480 -4.89 2.04 21.02
C ARG A 480 -4.55 2.85 22.26
N VAL A 481 -5.08 4.08 22.38
CA VAL A 481 -4.81 4.96 23.53
C VAL A 481 -5.30 4.33 24.85
N ARG A 482 -6.44 3.64 24.84
CA ARG A 482 -6.93 2.90 26.02
C ARG A 482 -6.02 1.74 26.40
N GLN A 483 -5.52 0.99 25.41
CA GLN A 483 -4.58 -0.10 25.63
C GLN A 483 -3.27 0.44 26.22
N GLU A 484 -2.71 1.50 25.65
CA GLU A 484 -1.49 2.16 26.16
C GLU A 484 -1.66 2.64 27.61
N ARG A 485 -2.80 3.21 27.98
CA ARG A 485 -3.07 3.63 29.37
C ARG A 485 -3.24 2.46 30.34
N ARG A 486 -3.97 1.41 29.94
CA ARG A 486 -4.20 0.21 30.77
C ARG A 486 -2.91 -0.59 30.96
N HIS A 487 -2.12 -0.70 29.91
CA HIS A 487 -0.82 -1.31 29.90
C HIS A 487 0.24 -0.23 30.13
N HIS A 488 0.34 0.29 31.35
CA HIS A 488 1.42 1.20 31.75
C HIS A 488 2.85 0.68 31.43
N HIS A 489 3.02 -0.56 30.95
CA HIS A 489 4.29 -1.13 30.48
C HIS A 489 4.18 -2.35 29.51
N ALA A 490 3.14 -2.51 28.67
CA ALA A 490 3.00 -3.76 27.88
C ALA A 490 2.56 -3.61 26.41
N ALA A 491 3.09 -2.61 25.72
CA ALA A 491 3.38 -2.73 24.30
C ALA A 491 4.87 -2.48 24.15
N ASP A 492 5.66 -3.51 24.46
CA ASP A 492 7.06 -3.55 24.07
C ASP A 492 7.09 -3.52 22.54
N GLU A 493 7.24 -2.33 21.94
CA GLU A 493 8.00 -2.26 20.71
C GLU A 493 9.36 -2.90 21.03
N PRO A 494 9.79 -3.96 20.33
CA PRO A 494 11.09 -4.61 20.57
C PRO A 494 12.28 -3.62 20.52
N TRP A 495 12.04 -2.43 19.96
CA TRP A 495 13.00 -1.40 19.61
C TRP A 495 13.16 -0.25 20.61
N ARG A 496 12.46 -0.27 21.76
CA ARG A 496 12.67 0.73 22.84
C ARG A 496 14.12 0.77 23.38
N ARG A 497 14.98 -0.18 22.99
CA ARG A 497 16.42 -0.14 23.34
C ARG A 497 17.22 0.87 22.51
N LEU A 498 16.76 1.25 21.32
CA LEU A 498 17.44 2.26 20.50
C LEU A 498 16.73 3.60 20.68
N GLU A 499 17.20 4.42 21.62
CA GLU A 499 16.71 5.80 21.75
C GLU A 499 16.95 6.57 20.45
N GLN A 500 16.00 7.42 20.07
CA GLN A 500 16.10 8.20 18.83
C GLN A 500 17.18 9.29 19.01
N VAL A 501 18.24 9.22 18.21
CA VAL A 501 19.25 10.28 18.12
C VAL A 501 18.62 11.54 17.52
N GLN A 502 18.91 12.70 18.12
CA GLN A 502 18.49 14.02 17.66
C GLN A 502 19.61 14.73 16.90
N LEU A 503 19.42 14.96 15.61
CA LEU A 503 20.38 15.60 14.72
C LEU A 503 20.27 17.14 14.81
N SER A 504 21.41 17.84 14.68
CA SER A 504 21.37 19.28 14.43
C SER A 504 20.85 19.56 13.01
N TRP A 505 20.42 20.80 12.76
CA TRP A 505 20.00 21.23 11.42
C TRP A 505 21.09 21.00 10.37
N GLU A 506 22.34 21.36 10.70
CA GLU A 506 23.48 21.19 9.81
C GLU A 506 23.76 19.72 9.48
N GLN A 507 23.76 18.85 10.50
CA GLN A 507 23.96 17.40 10.32
C GLN A 507 22.86 16.78 9.44
N LEU A 508 21.62 17.21 9.64
CA LEU A 508 20.50 16.72 8.84
C LEU A 508 20.65 17.15 7.38
N GLN A 509 20.92 18.44 7.14
CA GLN A 509 21.10 18.98 5.79
C GLN A 509 22.26 18.30 5.07
N GLU A 510 23.38 18.06 5.75
CA GLU A 510 24.50 17.30 5.19
C GLU A 510 24.10 15.87 4.78
N GLN A 511 23.28 15.18 5.57
CA GLN A 511 22.81 13.84 5.24
C GLN A 511 21.75 13.80 4.13
N LEU A 512 20.92 14.84 3.99
CA LEU A 512 19.91 14.97 2.94
C LEU A 512 20.48 15.49 1.61
N SER A 513 21.62 16.19 1.65
CA SER A 513 22.31 16.70 0.46
C SER A 513 22.92 15.53 -0.33
N GLU A 514 22.58 15.42 -1.62
CA GLU A 514 23.06 14.36 -2.53
C GLU A 514 24.59 14.41 -2.80
N ASP A 515 25.31 15.40 -2.27
CA ASP A 515 26.74 15.69 -2.55
C ASP A 515 27.76 14.84 -1.77
N GLY A 516 27.39 13.64 -1.32
CA GLY A 516 28.38 12.66 -0.84
C GLY A 516 28.35 11.38 -1.64
N GLY A 517 28.48 11.52 -2.96
CA GLY A 517 28.86 10.42 -3.83
C GLY A 517 30.34 10.09 -3.65
N HIS A 518 30.61 8.88 -3.17
CA HIS A 518 31.74 8.09 -3.61
C HIS A 518 31.23 6.75 -4.11
#